data_AF-T1BR00-F1
#
_entry.id   AF-T1BR00-F1
#
_cell.length_a   1.000
_cell.length_b   1.000
_cell.length_c   1.000
_cell.angle_alpha   90.00
_cell.angle_beta   90.00
_cell.angle_gamma   90.00
#
_symmetry.space_group_name_H-M   'P 1'
#
loop_
_entity.id
_entity.type
_entity.pdbx_description
1 polymer ?
#
loop_
_entity_poly.entity_id
_entity_poly.type
_entity_poly.pdbx_seq_one_letter_code
_entity_poly.pdbx_strand_id
1 'polypeptide(L)'
;KTEHGYLYLYEDVIMRGEEETNYISLVQEGSRTADQLNDARKRFGKISILSSLLRDPEEIFNLYKDREEVEQAFDAMKNELENDKTYLQDAIAVRGYFFISFLSLYVYFCILQ
;
A
#
# COMPACT_ATOMS: atom_id res chain seq x y z
N LYS A 1 1.17 -22.57 9.17
CA LYS A 1 1.87 -23.11 7.98
C LYS A 1 0.81 -23.68 7.05
N THR A 2 0.75 -23.20 5.81
CA THR A 2 -0.15 -23.65 4.75
C THR A 2 0.66 -24.38 3.67
N GLU A 3 -0.01 -24.92 2.65
CA GLU A 3 0.67 -25.49 1.47
C GLU A 3 1.54 -24.47 0.73
N HIS A 4 1.16 -23.18 0.79
CA HIS A 4 1.79 -22.10 0.05
C HIS A 4 2.77 -21.24 0.88
N GLY A 5 2.93 -21.51 2.19
CA GLY A 5 3.87 -20.78 3.04
C GLY A 5 3.44 -20.64 4.50
N TYR A 6 3.74 -19.48 5.08
CA TYR A 6 3.50 -19.11 6.47
C TYR A 6 2.52 -17.94 6.52
N LEU A 7 1.43 -18.12 7.29
CA LEU A 7 0.43 -17.09 7.50
C LEU A 7 0.76 -16.33 8.78
N TYR A 8 0.93 -15.03 8.66
CA TYR A 8 1.15 -14.09 9.75
C TYR A 8 -0.10 -13.22 9.90
N LEU A 9 -0.53 -12.99 11.13
CA LEU A 9 -1.68 -12.14 11.45
C LEU A 9 -1.20 -10.99 12.33
N TYR A 10 -1.43 -9.76 11.87
CA TYR A 10 -1.16 -8.54 12.63
C TYR A 10 -2.47 -7.85 12.96
N GLU A 11 -2.49 -7.24 14.13
CA GLU A 11 -3.58 -6.39 14.57
C GLU A 11 -3.09 -4.96 14.72
N ASP A 12 -3.56 -4.07 13.85
CA ASP A 12 -3.33 -2.65 13.92
C ASP A 12 -4.52 -1.98 14.64
N VAL A 13 -4.26 -1.51 15.85
CA VAL A 13 -5.27 -0.90 16.72
C VAL A 13 -5.71 0.47 16.18
N ILE A 14 -4.82 1.20 15.52
CA ILE A 14 -5.11 2.52 14.96
C ILE A 14 -6.01 2.34 13.74
N MET A 15 -5.60 1.49 12.80
CA MET A 15 -6.39 1.18 11.60
C MET A 15 -7.77 0.62 11.96
N ARG A 16 -7.86 -0.22 13.00
CA ARG A 16 -9.14 -0.70 13.52
C ARG A 16 -10.07 0.44 13.92
N GLY A 17 -9.55 1.45 14.62
CA GLY A 17 -10.32 2.61 15.05
C GLY A 17 -10.79 3.48 13.88
N GLU A 18 -9.95 3.64 12.86
CA GLU A 18 -10.28 4.38 11.64
C GLU A 18 -11.38 3.67 10.82
N GLU A 19 -11.23 2.37 10.58
CA GLU A 19 -12.22 1.56 9.87
C GLU A 19 -13.57 1.56 10.60
N GLU A 20 -13.54 1.45 11.93
CA GLU A 20 -14.74 1.50 12.76
C GLU A 20 -15.44 2.86 12.66
N THR A 21 -14.68 3.96 12.75
CA THR A 21 -15.22 5.32 12.63
C THR A 21 -15.83 5.54 11.25
N ASN A 22 -15.13 5.16 10.18
CA ASN A 22 -15.62 5.25 8.81
C ASN A 22 -16.90 4.43 8.61
N TYR A 23 -16.96 3.23 9.17
CA TYR A 23 -18.15 2.39 9.07
C TYR A 23 -19.35 3.01 9.82
N ILE A 24 -19.12 3.59 11.00
CA ILE A 24 -20.16 4.31 11.75
C ILE A 24 -20.74 5.46 10.91
N SER A 25 -19.90 6.23 10.23
CA SER A 25 -20.35 7.29 9.32
C SER A 25 -21.24 6.76 8.19
N LEU A 26 -20.87 5.63 7.57
CA LEU A 26 -21.69 4.98 6.53
C LEU A 26 -23.05 4.47 7.03
N VAL A 27 -23.12 4.06 8.29
CA VAL A 27 -24.38 3.66 8.93
C VAL A 27 -25.26 4.89 9.17
N GLN A 28 -24.68 6.02 9.59
CA GLN A 28 -25.40 7.28 9.75
C GLN A 28 -25.96 7.81 8.42
N GLU A 29 -25.21 7.61 7.32
CA GLU A 29 -25.64 7.95 5.96
C GLU A 29 -26.70 6.99 5.38
N GLY A 30 -27.03 5.90 6.08
CA GLY A 30 -28.03 4.91 5.65
C GLY A 30 -27.52 3.92 4.60
N SER A 31 -26.22 3.94 4.27
CA SER A 31 -25.60 3.04 3.29
C SER A 31 -25.28 1.65 3.87
N ARG A 32 -25.26 1.50 5.19
CA ARG A 32 -24.94 0.26 5.92
C ARG A 32 -25.82 0.10 7.17
N THR A 33 -25.95 -1.12 7.68
CA THR A 33 -26.71 -1.39 8.92
C THR A 33 -25.80 -1.71 10.12
N ALA A 34 -26.35 -1.54 11.32
CA ALA A 34 -25.67 -1.85 12.58
C ALA A 34 -25.33 -3.35 12.72
N ASP A 35 -26.16 -4.25 12.18
CA ASP A 35 -25.86 -5.68 12.18
C ASP A 35 -24.62 -6.00 11.34
N GLN A 36 -24.50 -5.35 10.16
CA GLN A 36 -23.33 -5.51 9.30
C GLN A 36 -22.06 -4.93 9.94
N LEU A 37 -22.17 -3.87 10.77
CA LEU A 37 -21.04 -3.33 11.53
C LEU A 37 -20.47 -4.38 12.50
N ASN A 38 -21.31 -5.15 13.18
CA ASN A 38 -20.84 -6.16 14.14
C ASN A 38 -20.07 -7.30 13.45
N ASP A 39 -20.48 -7.68 12.24
CA ASP A 39 -19.73 -8.64 11.44
C ASP A 39 -18.45 -8.06 10.84
N ALA A 40 -18.48 -6.80 10.41
CA ALA A 40 -17.30 -6.09 9.89
C ALA A 40 -16.22 -5.89 10.98
N ARG A 41 -16.63 -5.57 12.21
CA ARG A 41 -15.76 -5.43 13.39
C ARG A 41 -14.84 -6.62 13.64
N LYS A 42 -15.26 -7.84 13.26
CA LYS A 42 -14.44 -9.05 13.42
C LYS A 42 -13.17 -9.03 12.55
N ARG A 43 -13.15 -8.19 11.50
CA ARG A 43 -12.09 -8.07 10.50
C ARG A 43 -11.28 -6.78 10.62
N PHE A 44 -11.78 -5.77 11.32
CA PHE A 44 -11.10 -4.48 11.41
C PHE A 44 -9.72 -4.56 12.06
N GLY A 45 -8.78 -3.83 11.49
CA GLY A 45 -7.37 -3.80 11.88
C GLY A 45 -6.63 -5.11 11.70
N LYS A 46 -7.24 -6.14 11.09
CA LYS A 46 -6.59 -7.45 10.91
C LYS A 46 -5.91 -7.53 9.55
N ILE A 47 -4.60 -7.60 9.57
CA ILE A 47 -3.77 -7.71 8.37
C ILE A 47 -3.22 -9.13 8.33
N SER A 48 -3.63 -9.90 7.30
CA SER A 48 -3.16 -11.26 7.07
C SER A 48 -2.11 -11.28 5.97
N ILE A 49 -0.88 -11.68 6.29
CA ILE A 49 0.24 -11.73 5.35
C ILE A 49 0.61 -13.20 5.11
N LEU A 50 0.55 -13.64 3.86
CA LEU A 50 1.06 -14.93 3.44
C LEU A 50 2.49 -14.75 2.92
N SER A 51 3.47 -15.35 3.60
CA SER A 51 4.88 -15.25 3.24
C SER A 51 5.46 -16.63 2.94
N SER A 52 6.28 -16.73 1.89
CA SER A 52 7.12 -17.90 1.65
C SER A 52 8.33 -17.97 2.59
N LEU A 53 8.65 -16.86 3.25
CA LEU A 53 9.74 -16.75 4.21
C LEU A 53 9.24 -17.10 5.62
N LEU A 54 10.01 -17.91 6.33
CA LEU A 54 9.83 -18.12 7.76
C LEU A 54 10.80 -17.20 8.51
N ARG A 55 10.33 -16.02 8.88
CA ARG A 55 11.07 -15.04 9.68
C ARG A 55 10.24 -14.54 10.85
N ASP A 56 10.85 -13.67 11.65
CA ASP A 56 10.16 -13.01 12.75
C ASP A 56 8.93 -12.24 12.23
N PRO A 57 7.78 -12.29 12.93
CA PRO A 57 6.62 -11.53 12.52
C PRO A 57 6.91 -10.03 12.32
N GLU A 58 7.65 -9.38 13.21
CA GLU A 58 7.93 -7.95 13.05
C GLU A 58 8.65 -7.67 11.72
N GLU A 59 9.61 -8.52 11.35
CA GLU A 59 10.34 -8.42 10.08
C GLU A 59 9.44 -8.62 8.86
N ILE A 60 8.53 -9.60 8.89
CA ILE A 60 7.58 -9.84 7.79
C ILE A 60 6.61 -8.66 7.62
N PHE A 61 6.18 -8.06 8.73
CA PHE A 61 5.30 -6.89 8.69
C PHE A 61 6.02 -5.67 8.14
N ASN A 62 7.25 -5.40 8.60
CA ASN A 62 8.05 -4.29 8.10
C ASN A 62 8.34 -4.44 6.61
N LEU A 63 8.71 -5.65 6.15
CA LEU A 63 8.90 -5.93 4.72
C LEU A 63 7.62 -5.69 3.89
N TYR A 64 6.45 -6.02 4.45
CA TYR A 64 5.17 -5.68 3.82
C TYR A 64 4.92 -4.17 3.79
N LYS A 65 5.29 -3.45 4.86
CA LYS A 65 5.13 -2.01 4.99
C LYS A 65 6.06 -1.23 4.06
N ASP A 66 7.28 -1.69 3.79
CA ASP A 66 8.21 -1.07 2.86
C ASP A 66 7.62 -0.92 1.44
N ARG A 67 6.63 -1.75 1.08
CA ARG A 67 5.89 -1.62 -0.18
C ARG A 67 5.19 -0.26 -0.30
N GLU A 68 4.71 0.30 0.79
CA GLU A 68 4.04 1.60 0.81
C GLU A 68 4.99 2.73 0.38
N GLU A 69 6.24 2.71 0.85
CA GLU A 69 7.26 3.70 0.46
C GLU A 69 7.55 3.63 -1.04
N VAL A 70 7.61 2.41 -1.59
CA VAL A 70 7.76 2.22 -3.04
C VAL A 70 6.56 2.84 -3.78
N GLU A 71 5.33 2.56 -3.36
CA GLU A 71 4.12 3.13 -4.00
C GLU A 71 4.12 4.66 -3.98
N GLN A 72 4.43 5.29 -2.84
CA GLN A 72 4.50 6.74 -2.72
C GLN A 72 5.55 7.35 -3.67
N ALA A 73 6.71 6.71 -3.79
CA ALA A 73 7.78 7.22 -4.64
C ALA A 73 7.46 7.07 -6.14
N PHE A 74 6.75 6.00 -6.53
CA PHE A 74 6.22 5.85 -7.88
C PHE A 74 5.11 6.88 -8.20
N ASP A 75 4.25 7.19 -7.24
CA ASP A 75 3.23 8.23 -7.40
C ASP A 75 3.86 9.62 -7.56
N ALA A 76 4.89 9.95 -6.77
CA ALA A 76 5.65 11.18 -6.94
C ALA A 76 6.29 11.25 -8.34
N MET A 77 6.95 10.18 -8.78
CA MET A 77 7.53 10.10 -10.13
C MET A 77 6.47 10.32 -11.22
N LYS A 78 5.29 9.72 -11.07
CA LYS A 78 4.18 9.87 -12.03
C LYS A 78 3.66 11.30 -12.08
N ASN A 79 3.53 11.97 -10.94
CA ASN A 79 3.08 13.37 -10.89
C ASN A 79 4.06 14.31 -11.61
N GLU A 80 5.37 14.13 -11.40
CA GLU A 80 6.41 14.88 -12.13
C GLU A 80 6.34 14.58 -13.64
N LEU A 81 6.20 13.31 -14.02
CA LEU A 81 6.00 12.90 -15.41
C LEU A 81 4.77 13.56 -16.04
N GLU A 82 3.67 13.67 -15.30
CA GLU A 82 2.43 14.29 -15.78
C GLU A 82 2.57 15.80 -15.98
N ASN A 83 3.30 16.49 -15.12
CA ASN A 83 3.63 17.90 -15.31
C ASN A 83 4.46 18.12 -16.59
N ASP A 84 5.42 17.24 -16.86
CA ASP A 84 6.33 17.37 -18.01
C ASP A 84 5.76 16.85 -19.34
N LYS A 85 4.66 16.08 -19.32
CA LYS A 85 3.96 15.59 -20.55
C LYS A 85 3.56 16.73 -21.49
N THR A 86 3.30 17.91 -20.96
CA THR A 86 2.95 19.10 -21.78
C THR A 86 4.12 19.54 -22.68
N TYR A 87 5.36 19.25 -22.27
CA TYR A 87 6.58 19.62 -23.01
C TYR A 87 7.07 18.50 -23.96
N LEU A 88 6.71 17.24 -23.70
CA LEU A 88 7.18 16.09 -24.48
C LEU A 88 6.12 15.68 -25.53
N GLN A 89 6.28 16.17 -26.76
CA GLN A 89 5.37 15.91 -27.88
C GLN A 89 5.64 14.59 -28.64
N ASP A 90 6.74 13.89 -28.32
CA ASP A 90 7.16 12.67 -29.02
C ASP A 90 7.22 11.44 -28.10
N ALA A 91 6.76 10.29 -28.62
CA ALA A 91 6.64 9.05 -27.86
C ALA A 91 7.99 8.40 -27.51
N ILE A 92 9.07 8.70 -28.27
CA ILE A 92 10.42 8.24 -27.93
C ILE A 92 10.97 9.08 -26.77
N ALA A 93 10.76 10.39 -26.83
CA ALA A 93 11.16 11.31 -25.76
C ALA A 93 10.48 10.96 -24.42
N VAL A 94 9.16 10.67 -24.43
CA VAL A 94 8.42 10.22 -23.23
C VAL A 94 9.00 8.92 -22.66
N ARG A 95 9.34 7.95 -23.52
CA ARG A 95 9.95 6.68 -23.08
C ARG A 95 11.34 6.87 -22.48
N GLY A 96 12.17 7.71 -23.11
CA GLY A 96 13.50 8.03 -22.59
C GLY A 96 13.41 8.73 -21.24
N TYR A 97 12.50 9.69 -21.10
CA TYR A 97 12.28 10.39 -19.84
C TYR A 97 11.82 9.44 -18.73
N PHE A 98 10.81 8.59 -19.01
CA PHE A 98 10.36 7.57 -18.05
C PHE A 98 11.50 6.64 -17.61
N PHE A 99 12.36 6.21 -18.53
CA PHE A 99 13.49 5.34 -18.22
C PHE A 99 14.51 6.02 -17.29
N ILE A 100 14.84 7.29 -17.54
CA ILE A 100 15.76 8.04 -16.68
C ILE A 100 15.14 8.33 -15.31
N SER A 101 13.85 8.69 -15.26
CA SER A 101 13.13 8.90 -14.00
C SER A 101 13.08 7.62 -13.15
N PHE A 102 12.80 6.47 -13.79
CA PHE A 102 12.85 5.18 -13.14
C PHE A 102 14.25 4.82 -12.61
N LEU A 103 15.29 5.06 -13.40
CA LEU A 103 16.67 4.80 -12.97
C LEU A 103 17.06 5.70 -11.79
N SER A 104 16.66 6.97 -11.83
CA SER A 104 16.90 7.94 -10.76
C SER A 104 16.22 7.50 -9.47
N LEU A 105 14.98 7.04 -9.57
CA LEU A 105 14.22 6.46 -8.45
C LEU A 105 14.91 5.21 -7.88
N TYR A 106 15.37 4.31 -8.74
CA TYR A 106 16.10 3.11 -8.31
C TYR A 106 17.39 3.46 -7.56
N VAL A 107 18.17 4.42 -8.07
CA VAL A 107 19.41 4.89 -7.42
C VAL A 107 19.10 5.54 -6.07
N TYR A 108 18.03 6.34 -5.98
CA TYR A 108 17.58 6.94 -4.73
C TYR A 108 17.31 5.88 -3.66
N PHE A 109 16.54 4.83 -3.98
CA PHE A 109 16.29 3.73 -3.04
C PHE A 109 17.55 2.93 -2.69
N CYS A 110 18.48 2.74 -3.63
CA CYS A 110 19.76 2.09 -3.34
C CYS A 110 20.64 2.85 -2.35
N ILE A 111 20.47 4.18 -2.22
CA ILE A 111 21.26 5.01 -1.30
C ILE A 111 20.58 5.13 0.07
N LEU A 112 19.24 5.08 0.12
CA LEU A 112 18.48 5.25 1.36
C LEU A 112 18.46 4.00 2.25
N GLN A 113 18.66 2.81 1.66
CA GLN A 113 18.80 1.52 2.36
C GLN A 113 20.24 1.27 2.83
#